data_AF-A0A0Q9LTW1-F1
#
_entry.id   AF-A0A0Q9LTW1-F1
#
_cell.length_a   1.000
_cell.length_b   1.000
_cell.length_c   1.000
_cell.angle_alpha   90.00
_cell.angle_beta   90.00
_cell.angle_gamma   90.00
#
_symmetry.space_group_name_H-M   'P 1'
#
loop_
_entity.id
_entity.type
_entity.pdbx_description
1 polymer ?
#
loop_
_entity_poly.entity_id
_entity_poly.type
_entity_poly.pdbx_seq_one_letter_code
_entity_poly.pdbx_strand_id
1 'polypeptide(L)'
;MSAVAGDAASCSRVGGSLRRLAASLRTEARAVDAVVAQAREEPRPGAVVVRSLRRAGRLGDAAAAAAHELDRVGSVLQDHAADLAEAVADARRLEARAEAAGLRVVDGVVAPVWGVSGLADVAATADREQVRAELQRELDQLRHVLAARRQRLASAVTASTDVLAGHADGLRR
;
A
#
# COMPACT_ATOMS: atom_id res chain seq x y z
N MET A 1 4.33 -11.75 -19.89
CA MET A 1 4.42 -11.34 -18.47
C MET A 1 4.10 -9.86 -18.43
N SER A 2 3.20 -9.40 -17.55
CA SER A 2 2.79 -7.99 -17.51
C SER A 2 3.97 -7.09 -17.18
N ALA A 3 4.08 -5.94 -17.87
CA ALA A 3 5.12 -4.94 -17.61
C ALA A 3 5.09 -4.36 -16.18
N VAL A 4 3.99 -4.55 -15.44
CA VAL A 4 3.81 -4.11 -14.06
C VAL A 4 3.65 -5.33 -13.14
N ALA A 5 4.61 -5.50 -12.22
CA ALA A 5 4.56 -6.56 -11.22
C ALA A 5 3.69 -6.17 -10.01
N GLY A 6 2.82 -7.06 -9.55
CA GLY A 6 2.07 -6.92 -8.30
C GLY A 6 0.63 -7.42 -8.39
N ASP A 7 0.01 -7.66 -7.24
CA ASP A 7 -1.39 -8.07 -7.12
C ASP A 7 -2.20 -7.05 -6.29
N ALA A 8 -2.94 -6.19 -6.99
CA ALA A 8 -3.81 -5.19 -6.40
C ALA A 8 -4.92 -5.82 -5.54
N ALA A 9 -5.44 -6.99 -5.92
CA ALA A 9 -6.48 -7.67 -5.15
C ALA A 9 -5.94 -8.15 -3.80
N SER A 10 -4.70 -8.65 -3.76
CA SER A 10 -4.04 -9.00 -2.49
C SER A 10 -3.79 -7.77 -1.61
N CYS A 11 -3.31 -6.65 -2.17
CA CYS A 11 -3.13 -5.40 -1.40
C CYS A 11 -4.46 -4.91 -0.80
N SER A 12 -5.52 -4.91 -1.61
CA SER A 12 -6.87 -4.52 -1.18
C SER A 12 -7.41 -5.44 -0.08
N ARG A 13 -7.23 -6.76 -0.20
CA ARG A 13 -7.66 -7.74 0.82
C ARG A 13 -6.93 -7.55 2.14
N VAL A 14 -5.62 -7.35 2.11
CA VAL A 14 -4.81 -7.08 3.32
C VAL A 14 -5.26 -5.77 3.94
N GLY A 15 -5.35 -4.69 3.15
CA GLY A 15 -5.81 -3.38 3.62
C GLY A 15 -7.19 -3.46 4.29
N GLY A 16 -8.16 -4.11 3.64
CA GLY A 16 -9.49 -4.33 4.22
C GLY A 16 -9.47 -5.16 5.51
N SER A 17 -8.56 -6.14 5.63
CA SER A 17 -8.42 -6.95 6.84
C SER A 17 -7.84 -6.14 8.01
N LEU A 18 -6.84 -5.28 7.76
CA LEU A 18 -6.28 -4.38 8.77
C LEU A 18 -7.31 -3.39 9.28
N ARG A 19 -8.13 -2.81 8.38
CA ARG A 19 -9.19 -1.88 8.77
C ARG A 19 -10.30 -2.55 9.60
N ARG A 20 -10.64 -3.81 9.29
CA ARG A 20 -11.55 -4.60 10.15
C ARG A 20 -10.96 -4.84 11.53
N LEU A 21 -9.68 -5.23 11.60
CA LEU A 21 -8.98 -5.41 12.88
C LEU A 21 -8.93 -4.11 13.69
N ALA A 22 -8.65 -2.98 13.04
CA ALA A 22 -8.70 -1.67 13.66
C ALA A 22 -10.08 -1.34 14.23
N ALA A 23 -11.16 -1.63 13.50
CA ALA A 23 -12.52 -1.41 13.98
C ALA A 23 -12.85 -2.28 15.21
N SER A 24 -12.43 -3.55 15.22
CA SER A 24 -12.55 -4.43 16.38
C SER A 24 -11.78 -3.90 17.58
N LEU A 25 -10.51 -3.53 17.41
CA LEU A 25 -9.67 -2.99 18.48
C LEU A 25 -10.21 -1.68 19.06
N ARG A 26 -10.80 -0.79 18.25
CA ARG A 26 -11.46 0.43 18.76
C ARG A 26 -12.66 0.09 19.65
N THR A 27 -13.43 -0.92 19.26
CA THR A 27 -14.58 -1.38 20.06
C THR A 27 -14.10 -1.93 21.40
N GLU A 28 -13.05 -2.75 21.40
CA GLU A 28 -12.46 -3.31 22.61
C GLU A 28 -11.83 -2.23 23.50
N ALA A 29 -11.08 -1.28 22.93
CA ALA A 29 -10.48 -0.16 23.67
C ALA A 29 -11.56 0.68 24.37
N ARG A 30 -12.65 1.02 23.68
CA ARG A 30 -13.79 1.75 24.27
C ARG A 30 -14.45 0.98 25.41
N ALA A 31 -14.55 -0.35 25.30
CA ALA A 31 -15.09 -1.17 26.37
C ALA A 31 -14.19 -1.15 27.61
N VAL A 32 -12.87 -1.19 27.44
CA VAL A 32 -11.90 -1.03 28.53
C VAL A 32 -12.03 0.36 29.16
N ASP A 33 -12.10 1.41 28.35
CA ASP A 33 -12.24 2.79 28.84
C ASP A 33 -13.52 2.99 29.64
N ALA A 34 -14.64 2.41 29.20
CA ALA A 34 -15.91 2.45 29.90
C ALA A 34 -15.82 1.79 31.29
N VAL A 35 -15.19 0.61 31.37
CA VAL A 35 -14.96 -0.09 32.65
C VAL A 35 -14.04 0.73 33.57
N VAL A 36 -12.99 1.34 33.02
CA VAL A 36 -12.07 2.19 33.78
C VAL A 36 -12.78 3.46 34.28
N ALA A 37 -13.64 4.08 33.46
CA ALA A 37 -14.41 5.25 33.83
C ALA A 37 -15.40 4.92 34.96
N GLN A 38 -16.18 3.84 34.82
CA GLN A 38 -17.12 3.39 35.84
C GLN A 38 -16.41 3.12 37.18
N ALA A 39 -15.23 2.49 37.16
CA ALA A 39 -14.47 2.23 38.38
C ALA A 39 -13.86 3.48 39.02
N ARG A 40 -13.78 4.61 38.30
CA ARG A 40 -13.36 5.91 38.85
C ARG A 40 -14.52 6.66 39.51
N GLU A 41 -15.75 6.43 39.07
CA GLU A 41 -16.96 7.02 39.67
C GLU A 41 -17.26 6.43 41.05
N GLU A 42 -16.96 5.15 41.26
CA GLU A 42 -17.07 4.46 42.55
C GLU A 42 -15.69 3.93 43.02
N PRO A 43 -14.81 4.81 43.55
CA PRO A 43 -13.45 4.42 43.89
C PRO A 43 -13.42 3.43 45.04
N ARG A 44 -12.95 2.21 44.78
CA ARG A 44 -12.62 1.25 45.84
C ARG A 44 -11.22 1.56 46.39
N PRO A 45 -11.05 1.69 47.72
CA PRO A 45 -9.74 1.94 48.31
C PRO A 45 -8.80 0.76 48.10
N GLY A 46 -7.53 1.04 47.81
CA GLY A 46 -6.47 0.03 47.75
C GLY A 46 -5.46 0.25 46.61
N ALA A 47 -4.18 0.13 46.93
CA ALA A 47 -3.09 0.30 45.96
C ALA A 47 -3.16 -0.69 44.78
N VAL A 48 -3.72 -1.88 44.99
CA VAL A 48 -3.92 -2.90 43.94
C VAL A 48 -4.96 -2.43 42.92
N VAL A 49 -6.08 -1.86 43.37
CA VAL A 49 -7.15 -1.35 42.48
C VAL A 49 -6.61 -0.20 41.63
N VAL A 50 -5.91 0.75 42.25
CA VAL A 50 -5.29 1.89 41.54
C VAL A 50 -4.28 1.40 40.49
N ARG A 51 -3.43 0.41 40.82
CA ARG A 51 -2.47 -0.18 39.87
C ARG A 51 -3.19 -0.88 38.71
N SER A 52 -4.24 -1.64 38.98
CA SER A 52 -5.04 -2.33 37.97
C SER A 52 -5.73 -1.35 37.02
N LEU A 53 -6.34 -0.29 37.54
CA LEU A 53 -6.97 0.76 36.71
C LEU A 53 -5.96 1.52 35.85
N ARG A 54 -4.77 1.81 36.39
CA ARG A 54 -3.68 2.41 35.60
C ARG A 54 -3.22 1.48 34.48
N ARG A 55 -3.11 0.17 34.75
CA ARG A 55 -2.72 -0.82 33.74
C ARG A 55 -3.80 -0.96 32.66
N ALA A 56 -5.07 -0.99 33.04
CA ALA A 56 -6.20 -1.04 32.12
C ALA A 56 -6.25 0.22 31.22
N GLY A 57 -6.05 1.41 31.79
CA GLY A 57 -5.94 2.65 31.00
C GLY A 57 -4.79 2.60 29.98
N ARG A 58 -3.59 2.18 30.41
CA ARG A 58 -2.45 1.99 29.48
C ARG A 58 -2.75 0.99 28.36
N LEU A 59 -3.50 -0.07 28.66
CA LEU A 59 -3.94 -1.05 27.66
C LEU A 59 -4.94 -0.44 26.68
N GLY A 60 -5.91 0.33 27.18
CA GLY A 60 -6.88 1.08 26.35
C GLY A 60 -6.17 2.05 25.40
N ASP A 61 -5.25 2.86 25.92
CA ASP A 61 -4.44 3.80 25.12
C ASP A 61 -3.64 3.07 24.03
N ALA A 62 -2.97 1.96 24.38
CA ALA A 62 -2.20 1.18 23.43
C ALA A 62 -3.09 0.50 22.36
N ALA A 63 -4.27 0.00 22.74
CA ALA A 63 -5.22 -0.59 21.80
C ALA A 63 -5.79 0.46 20.84
N ALA A 64 -6.09 1.66 21.33
CA ALA A 64 -6.56 2.78 20.52
C ALA A 64 -5.47 3.23 19.52
N ALA A 65 -4.23 3.36 19.97
CA ALA A 65 -3.10 3.69 19.10
C ALA A 65 -2.85 2.59 18.05
N ALA A 66 -2.90 1.31 18.45
CA ALA A 66 -2.74 0.21 17.52
C ALA A 66 -3.84 0.21 16.45
N ALA A 67 -5.08 0.46 16.84
CA ALA A 67 -6.17 0.58 15.90
C ALA A 67 -6.02 1.77 14.94
N HIS A 68 -5.47 2.89 15.40
CA HIS A 68 -5.17 4.03 14.54
C HIS A 68 -4.13 3.67 13.47
N GLU A 69 -3.03 3.05 13.86
CA GLU A 69 -1.96 2.66 12.93
C GLU A 69 -2.41 1.57 11.94
N LEU A 70 -3.20 0.59 12.39
CA LEU A 70 -3.75 -0.46 11.52
C LEU A 70 -4.70 0.11 10.46
N ASP A 71 -5.55 1.08 10.82
CA ASP A 71 -6.44 1.72 9.85
C ASP A 71 -5.67 2.62 8.88
N ARG A 72 -4.64 3.32 9.36
CA ARG A 72 -3.73 4.10 8.52
C ARG A 72 -3.02 3.23 7.49
N VAL A 73 -2.34 2.15 7.91
CA VAL A 73 -1.69 1.21 6.99
C VAL A 73 -2.71 0.57 6.06
N GLY A 74 -3.88 0.22 6.58
CA GLY A 74 -4.99 -0.32 5.80
C GLY A 74 -5.44 0.62 4.69
N SER A 75 -5.55 1.93 4.97
CA SER A 75 -5.87 2.96 3.98
C SER A 75 -4.77 3.08 2.92
N VAL A 76 -3.52 3.20 3.33
CA VAL A 76 -2.38 3.33 2.39
C VAL A 76 -2.27 2.11 1.48
N LEU A 77 -2.57 0.91 1.97
CA LEU A 77 -2.64 -0.31 1.16
C LEU A 77 -3.78 -0.30 0.14
N GLN A 78 -4.94 0.26 0.50
CA GLN A 78 -6.07 0.40 -0.42
C GLN A 78 -5.77 1.43 -1.51
N ASP A 79 -5.17 2.56 -1.15
CA ASP A 79 -4.71 3.57 -2.11
C ASP A 79 -3.66 2.97 -3.06
N HIS A 80 -2.70 2.21 -2.52
CA HIS A 80 -1.70 1.50 -3.32
C HIS A 80 -2.33 0.44 -4.24
N ALA A 81 -3.37 -0.26 -3.77
CA ALA A 81 -4.09 -1.23 -4.59
C ALA A 81 -4.79 -0.56 -5.78
N ALA A 82 -5.43 0.59 -5.57
CA ALA A 82 -6.06 1.37 -6.62
C ALA A 82 -5.01 1.90 -7.63
N ASP A 83 -3.92 2.49 -7.12
CA ASP A 83 -2.79 2.96 -7.91
C ASP A 83 -2.17 1.84 -8.77
N LEU A 84 -2.06 0.62 -8.23
CA LEU A 84 -1.52 -0.54 -8.93
C LEU A 84 -2.49 -1.06 -9.99
N ALA A 85 -3.80 -1.09 -9.70
CA ALA A 85 -4.81 -1.48 -10.67
C ALA A 85 -4.85 -0.51 -11.87
N GLU A 86 -4.74 0.79 -11.62
CA GLU A 86 -4.61 1.82 -12.65
C GLU A 86 -3.34 1.62 -13.49
N ALA A 87 -2.19 1.44 -12.84
CA ALA A 87 -0.92 1.21 -13.55
C ALA A 87 -0.93 -0.06 -14.41
N VAL A 88 -1.59 -1.12 -13.96
CA VAL A 88 -1.79 -2.35 -14.77
C VAL A 88 -2.67 -2.06 -15.98
N ALA A 89 -3.71 -1.25 -15.84
CA ALA A 89 -4.55 -0.85 -16.97
C ALA A 89 -3.79 0.04 -17.97
N ASP A 90 -2.98 0.98 -17.48
CA ASP A 90 -2.09 1.81 -18.31
C ASP A 90 -1.07 0.95 -19.08
N ALA A 91 -0.42 0.02 -18.39
CA ALA A 91 0.53 -0.90 -19.01
C ALA A 91 -0.12 -1.71 -20.14
N ARG A 92 -1.34 -2.23 -19.94
CA ARG A 92 -2.09 -2.95 -20.98
C ARG A 92 -2.43 -2.06 -22.17
N ARG A 93 -2.79 -0.79 -21.95
CA ARG A 93 -3.04 0.18 -23.03
C ARG A 93 -1.77 0.47 -23.82
N LEU A 94 -0.64 0.62 -23.12
CA LEU A 94 0.67 0.83 -23.74
C LEU A 94 1.11 -0.39 -24.55
N GLU A 95 0.94 -1.61 -23.99
CA GLU A 95 1.20 -2.88 -24.69
C GLU A 95 0.37 -2.99 -25.98
N ALA A 96 -0.93 -2.67 -25.92
CA ALA A 96 -1.80 -2.68 -27.11
C ALA A 96 -1.39 -1.64 -28.17
N ARG A 97 -0.96 -0.43 -27.75
CA ARG A 97 -0.42 0.60 -28.65
C ARG A 97 0.89 0.16 -29.29
N ALA A 98 1.77 -0.49 -28.52
CA ALA A 98 3.01 -1.03 -29.04
C ALA A 98 2.73 -2.11 -30.09
N GLU A 99 1.81 -3.03 -29.81
CA GLU A 99 1.41 -4.09 -30.73
C GLU A 99 0.83 -3.54 -32.03
N ALA A 100 -0.05 -2.53 -31.96
CA ALA A 100 -0.59 -1.84 -33.13
C ALA A 100 0.50 -1.16 -33.99
N ALA A 101 1.64 -0.80 -33.40
CA ALA A 101 2.80 -0.23 -34.08
C ALA A 101 3.83 -1.28 -34.56
N GLY A 102 3.54 -2.58 -34.43
CA GLY A 102 4.50 -3.65 -34.75
C GLY A 102 5.65 -3.77 -33.74
N LEU A 103 5.46 -3.23 -32.54
CA LEU A 103 6.38 -3.27 -31.42
C LEU A 103 5.82 -4.22 -30.34
N ARG A 104 6.67 -4.60 -29.39
CA ARG A 104 6.30 -5.39 -28.22
C ARG A 104 7.04 -4.88 -26.99
N VAL A 105 6.40 -4.99 -25.83
CA VAL A 105 7.04 -4.70 -24.54
C VAL A 105 7.62 -6.00 -23.99
N VAL A 106 8.92 -6.04 -23.74
CA VAL A 106 9.64 -7.18 -23.17
C VAL A 106 10.56 -6.69 -22.08
N ASP A 107 10.41 -7.23 -20.86
CA ASP A 107 11.25 -6.90 -19.70
C ASP A 107 11.42 -5.39 -19.45
N GLY A 108 10.35 -4.63 -19.70
CA GLY A 108 10.34 -3.17 -19.53
C GLY A 108 10.99 -2.39 -20.66
N VAL A 109 11.21 -3.01 -21.82
CA VAL A 109 11.79 -2.40 -23.02
C VAL A 109 10.82 -2.55 -24.19
N VAL A 110 10.58 -1.45 -24.92
CA VAL A 110 9.84 -1.45 -26.18
C VAL A 110 10.78 -1.85 -27.32
N ALA A 111 10.53 -3.02 -27.90
CA ALA A 111 11.36 -3.63 -28.94
C ALA A 111 10.53 -3.99 -30.17
N PRO A 112 11.13 -4.03 -31.37
CA PRO A 112 10.43 -4.52 -32.56
C PRO A 112 10.04 -6.00 -32.42
N VAL A 113 8.92 -6.37 -33.03
CA VAL A 113 8.58 -7.79 -33.25
C VAL A 113 9.53 -8.34 -34.32
N TRP A 114 10.28 -9.39 -33.99
CA TRP A 114 11.20 -10.03 -34.93
C TRP A 114 10.42 -10.51 -36.18
N GLY A 115 10.90 -10.17 -37.39
CA GLY A 115 10.36 -10.67 -38.65
C GLY A 115 9.80 -9.62 -39.63
N VAL A 116 9.72 -8.33 -39.28
CA VAL A 116 9.26 -7.27 -40.20
C VAL A 116 10.45 -6.48 -40.76
N SER A 117 11.23 -7.13 -41.63
CA SER A 117 12.27 -6.48 -42.44
C SER A 117 11.77 -6.34 -43.88
N GLY A 118 10.69 -5.58 -44.09
CA GLY A 118 10.34 -5.10 -45.43
C GLY A 118 11.36 -4.07 -45.89
N LEU A 119 11.84 -4.18 -47.14
CA LEU A 119 12.80 -3.29 -47.80
C LEU A 119 12.59 -1.81 -47.38
N ALA A 120 13.63 -1.24 -46.78
CA ALA A 120 13.52 -0.06 -45.94
C ALA A 120 13.33 1.24 -46.75
N ASP A 121 12.15 1.84 -46.60
CA ASP A 121 12.00 3.29 -46.68
C ASP A 121 12.62 3.89 -45.40
N VAL A 122 13.57 4.83 -45.58
CA VAL A 122 14.27 5.51 -44.48
C VAL A 122 13.27 6.31 -43.62
N ALA A 123 12.23 6.89 -44.24
CA ALA A 123 11.19 7.62 -43.53
C ALA A 123 10.38 6.67 -42.61
N ALA A 124 9.94 5.52 -43.13
CA ALA A 124 9.19 4.52 -42.36
C ALA A 124 10.01 3.89 -41.22
N THR A 125 11.35 3.95 -41.29
CA THR A 125 12.24 3.51 -40.22
C THR A 125 12.37 4.58 -39.13
N ALA A 126 12.49 5.86 -39.52
CA ALA A 126 12.54 6.98 -38.60
C ALA A 126 11.23 7.13 -37.80
N ASP A 127 10.07 6.99 -38.45
CA ASP A 127 8.76 7.06 -37.79
C ASP A 127 8.59 5.96 -36.75
N ARG A 128 9.00 4.72 -37.06
CA ARG A 128 8.95 3.60 -36.11
C ARG A 128 9.86 3.82 -34.90
N GLU A 129 11.04 4.37 -35.12
CA GLU A 129 11.97 4.69 -34.04
C GLU A 129 11.44 5.80 -33.13
N GLN A 130 10.78 6.81 -33.70
CA GLN A 130 10.10 7.86 -32.94
C GLN A 130 8.98 7.27 -32.06
N VAL A 131 8.10 6.45 -32.64
CA VAL A 131 7.01 5.78 -31.89
C VAL A 131 7.57 4.91 -30.76
N ARG A 132 8.65 4.16 -31.03
CA ARG A 132 9.35 3.36 -30.02
C ARG A 132 9.85 4.21 -28.87
N ALA A 133 10.51 5.33 -29.17
CA ALA A 133 11.06 6.24 -28.16
C ALA A 133 9.97 6.93 -27.33
N GLU A 134 8.83 7.27 -27.94
CA GLU A 134 7.65 7.79 -27.25
C GLU A 134 7.07 6.76 -26.27
N LEU A 135 6.79 5.55 -26.74
CA LEU A 135 6.26 4.47 -25.90
C LEU A 135 7.23 4.08 -24.78
N GLN A 136 8.54 4.09 -25.04
CA GLN A 136 9.54 3.82 -24.00
C GLN A 136 9.52 4.89 -22.91
N ARG A 137 9.42 6.17 -23.26
CA ARG A 137 9.32 7.27 -22.28
C ARG A 137 8.07 7.15 -21.42
N GLU A 138 6.92 6.82 -22.02
CA GLU A 138 5.68 6.59 -21.28
C GLU A 138 5.82 5.41 -20.29
N LEU A 139 6.45 4.32 -20.73
CA LEU A 139 6.71 3.15 -19.89
C LEU A 139 7.65 3.47 -18.72
N ASP A 140 8.72 4.23 -18.97
CA ASP A 140 9.66 4.64 -17.94
C ASP A 140 9.01 5.57 -16.90
N GLN A 141 8.16 6.48 -17.35
CA GLN A 141 7.36 7.35 -16.47
C GLN A 141 6.43 6.52 -15.58
N LEU A 142 5.69 5.56 -16.16
CA LEU A 142 4.82 4.66 -15.41
C LEU A 142 5.58 3.89 -14.33
N ARG A 143 6.76 3.34 -14.68
CA ARG A 143 7.64 2.61 -13.76
C ARG A 143 8.16 3.51 -12.64
N HIS A 144 8.55 4.74 -12.96
CA HIS A 144 9.03 5.71 -11.98
C HIS A 144 7.95 6.07 -10.96
N VAL A 145 6.73 6.36 -11.42
CA VAL A 145 5.58 6.66 -10.55
C VAL A 145 5.27 5.47 -9.64
N LEU A 146 5.28 4.24 -10.17
CA LEU A 146 5.03 3.04 -9.37
C LEU A 146 6.12 2.79 -8.32
N ALA A 147 7.39 3.03 -8.65
CA ALA A 147 8.49 2.91 -7.71
C ALA A 147 8.36 3.90 -6.55
N ALA A 148 8.02 5.16 -6.83
CA ALA A 148 7.76 6.17 -5.81
C ALA A 148 6.57 5.78 -4.90
N ARG A 149 5.48 5.26 -5.49
CA ARG A 149 4.31 4.76 -4.74
C ARG A 149 4.67 3.61 -3.80
N ARG A 150 5.48 2.64 -4.26
CA ARG A 150 5.97 1.54 -3.41
C ARG A 150 6.84 2.04 -2.26
N GLN A 151 7.72 3.01 -2.53
CA GLN A 151 8.55 3.61 -1.48
C GLN A 151 7.69 4.28 -0.40
N ARG A 152 6.63 5.02 -0.79
CA ARG A 152 5.70 5.63 0.16
C ARG A 152 4.98 4.59 1.03
N LEU A 153 4.51 3.49 0.43
CA LEU A 153 3.90 2.38 1.17
C LEU A 153 4.89 1.78 2.17
N ALA A 154 6.12 1.47 1.74
CA ALA A 154 7.15 0.92 2.60
C ALA A 154 7.45 1.84 3.79
N SER A 155 7.63 3.14 3.54
CA SER A 155 7.86 4.12 4.61
C SER A 155 6.69 4.20 5.59
N ALA A 156 5.44 4.14 5.11
CA ALA A 156 4.25 4.15 5.98
C ALA A 156 4.19 2.91 6.87
N VAL A 157 4.46 1.73 6.31
CA VAL A 157 4.46 0.45 7.06
C VAL A 157 5.57 0.44 8.12
N THR A 158 6.78 0.89 7.78
CA THR A 158 7.89 0.99 8.74
C THR A 158 7.53 1.94 9.89
N ALA A 159 7.05 3.14 9.58
CA ALA A 159 6.68 4.12 10.60
C ALA A 159 5.59 3.59 11.55
N SER A 160 4.56 2.94 11.01
CA SER A 160 3.51 2.33 11.84
C SER A 160 4.03 1.15 12.67
N THR A 161 4.96 0.36 12.14
CA THR A 161 5.60 -0.74 12.88
C THR A 161 6.39 -0.22 14.08
N ASP A 162 7.14 0.87 13.91
CA ASP A 162 7.91 1.49 15.00
C ASP A 162 6.99 2.02 16.13
N VAL A 163 5.87 2.65 15.76
CA VAL A 163 4.86 3.11 16.73
C VAL A 163 4.27 1.94 17.51
N LEU A 164 3.87 0.87 16.81
CA LEU A 164 3.31 -0.34 17.44
C LEU A 164 4.32 -1.01 18.38
N ALA A 165 5.59 -1.09 17.98
CA ALA A 165 6.66 -1.62 18.82
C ALA A 165 6.84 -0.80 20.10
N GLY A 166 6.80 0.53 19.99
CA GLY A 166 6.86 1.43 21.14
C GLY A 166 5.74 1.21 22.15
N HIS A 167 4.50 1.03 21.68
CA HIS A 167 3.37 0.70 22.55
C HIS A 167 3.50 -0.69 23.18
N ALA A 168 3.94 -1.69 22.42
CA ALA A 168 4.15 -3.05 22.94
C ALA A 168 5.21 -3.08 24.05
N ASP A 169 6.31 -2.36 23.89
CA ASP A 169 7.36 -2.26 24.91
C ASP A 169 6.90 -1.46 26.14
N GLY A 170 6.08 -0.42 25.94
CA GLY A 170 5.46 0.34 27.03
C GLY A 170 4.50 -0.49 27.89
N LEU A 171 3.86 -1.52 27.32
CA LEU A 171 2.98 -2.45 28.05
C LEU A 171 3.74 -3.53 28.83
N ARG A 172 4.96 -3.87 28.42
CA ARG A 172 5.81 -4.85 29.10
C ARG A 172 6.44 -4.30 30.38
N ARG A 173 6.57 -2.97 30.49
CA ARG A 173 7.16 -2.26 31.63
C ARG A 173 6.11 -1.84 32.66
#